data_AF-A0A4R1U2T9-F1
#
_entry.id   AF-A0A4R1U2T9-F1
#
_cell.length_a   1.000
_cell.length_b   1.000
_cell.length_c   1.000
_cell.angle_alpha   90.00
_cell.angle_beta   90.00
_cell.angle_gamma   90.00
#
_symmetry.space_group_name_H-M   'P 1'
#
loop_
_entity.id
_entity.type
_entity.pdbx_description
1 polymer ?
#
loop_
_entity_poly.entity_id
_entity_poly.type
_entity_poly.pdbx_seq_one_letter_code
_entity_poly.pdbx_strand_id
1 'polypeptide(L)'
;MRFAEVEGRRVSIQEFSHRPAAFRSDPGPMFCLECHDEVEAKAIASVDVAAYFSHPPKLPDASDLDDCSRAARSHRLRWFGDEDRDDASGRRVRQEFFDEGTVKSAYALCLIYAGRGNLPLSKFQEMIDRADRLDIWSYAGMEVWCIPQVLLLLADFGVDTELPCHFALVRTSKLSAIWRQSGPVSIKKLFSDTGNEARTIAGQPNPRPISRSDAADVSTSWIPAGLAAGLVACSRRQRDWRSRKR
;
A
#
# COMPACT_ATOMS: atom_id res chain seq x y z
N MET A 1 -9.34 -5.08 -14.53
CA MET A 1 -9.70 -3.69 -14.14
C MET A 1 -10.52 -3.01 -15.24
N ARG A 2 -11.26 -1.93 -14.92
CA ARG A 2 -12.23 -1.29 -15.85
C ARG A 2 -11.69 -0.09 -16.64
N PHE A 3 -10.57 0.50 -16.23
CA PHE A 3 -9.99 1.67 -16.86
C PHE A 3 -8.49 1.44 -17.07
N ALA A 4 -7.94 2.01 -18.14
CA ALA A 4 -6.52 2.07 -18.44
C ALA A 4 -6.18 3.42 -19.06
N GLU A 5 -4.90 3.77 -19.10
CA GLU A 5 -4.39 4.82 -19.98
C GLU A 5 -4.18 4.23 -21.37
N VAL A 6 -4.75 4.86 -22.39
CA VAL A 6 -4.60 4.49 -23.80
C VAL A 6 -4.35 5.79 -24.57
N GLU A 7 -3.26 5.90 -25.31
CA GLU A 7 -2.87 7.15 -26.01
C GLU A 7 -2.86 8.40 -25.09
N GLY A 8 -2.39 8.26 -23.84
CA GLY A 8 -2.29 9.38 -22.88
C GLY A 8 -3.61 9.83 -22.26
N ARG A 9 -4.71 9.09 -22.47
CA ARG A 9 -6.03 9.39 -21.89
C ARG A 9 -6.58 8.20 -21.10
N ARG A 10 -7.33 8.51 -20.05
CA ARG A 10 -8.10 7.52 -19.30
C ARG A 10 -9.25 7.01 -20.17
N VAL A 11 -9.22 5.72 -20.50
CA VAL A 11 -10.23 5.03 -21.31
C VAL A 11 -10.87 3.92 -20.48
N SER A 12 -12.20 3.83 -20.56
CA SER A 12 -12.93 2.70 -19.96
C SER A 12 -12.88 1.48 -20.88
N ILE A 13 -12.98 0.27 -20.34
CA ILE A 13 -13.00 -0.95 -21.16
C ILE A 13 -14.22 -0.99 -22.09
N GLN A 14 -15.33 -0.40 -21.68
CA GLN A 14 -16.52 -0.26 -22.53
C GLN A 14 -16.21 0.66 -23.72
N GLU A 15 -15.62 1.83 -23.48
CA GLU A 15 -15.21 2.74 -24.55
C GLU A 15 -14.22 2.06 -25.51
N PHE A 16 -13.23 1.35 -24.96
CA PHE A 16 -12.25 0.59 -25.74
C PHE A 16 -12.93 -0.46 -26.63
N SER A 17 -13.90 -1.22 -26.10
CA SER A 17 -14.64 -2.23 -26.86
C SER A 17 -15.45 -1.67 -28.02
N HIS A 18 -15.89 -0.41 -27.95
CA HIS A 18 -16.61 0.27 -29.03
C HIS A 18 -15.67 0.86 -30.10
N ARG A 19 -14.35 0.81 -29.92
CA ARG A 19 -13.39 1.27 -30.93
C ARG A 19 -13.40 0.35 -32.16
N PRO A 20 -13.05 0.88 -33.35
CA PRO A 20 -12.94 0.09 -34.57
C PRO A 20 -12.06 -1.15 -34.38
N ALA A 21 -12.38 -2.25 -35.05
CA ALA A 21 -11.63 -3.50 -34.93
C ALA A 21 -10.13 -3.32 -35.21
N ALA A 22 -9.78 -2.52 -36.22
CA ALA A 22 -8.40 -2.18 -36.54
C ALA A 22 -7.64 -1.56 -35.35
N PHE A 23 -8.29 -0.66 -34.60
CA PHE A 23 -7.70 -0.07 -33.39
C PHE A 23 -7.56 -1.10 -32.27
N ARG A 24 -8.55 -1.99 -32.10
CA ARG A 24 -8.50 -3.00 -31.02
C ARG A 24 -7.46 -4.10 -31.28
N SER A 25 -7.13 -4.37 -32.54
CA SER A 25 -6.09 -5.32 -32.92
C SER A 25 -4.67 -4.81 -32.68
N ASP A 26 -4.47 -3.50 -32.76
CA ASP A 26 -3.19 -2.84 -32.46
C ASP A 26 -3.45 -1.48 -31.79
N PRO A 27 -3.81 -1.47 -30.50
CA PRO A 27 -4.14 -0.24 -29.79
C PRO A 27 -2.90 0.58 -29.38
N GLY A 28 -1.70 0.08 -29.70
CA GLY A 28 -0.46 0.53 -29.07
C GLY A 28 -0.40 0.17 -27.58
N PRO A 29 0.55 0.75 -26.83
CA PRO A 29 0.73 0.44 -25.42
C PRO A 29 -0.43 1.01 -24.58
N MET A 30 -0.90 0.20 -23.64
CA MET A 30 -1.95 0.58 -22.68
C MET A 30 -1.39 0.41 -21.28
N PHE A 31 -1.65 1.34 -20.37
CA PHE A 31 -1.04 1.32 -19.04
C PHE A 31 -2.06 1.30 -17.90
N CYS A 32 -1.70 0.66 -16.81
CA CYS A 32 -2.44 0.79 -15.56
C CYS A 32 -2.32 2.21 -15.01
N LEU A 33 -3.45 2.79 -14.60
CA LEU A 33 -3.48 4.13 -14.01
C LEU A 33 -2.85 4.20 -12.61
N GLU A 34 -2.56 3.05 -11.97
CA GLU A 34 -1.93 2.99 -10.65
C GLU A 34 -0.44 2.64 -10.72
N CYS A 35 -0.10 1.47 -11.28
CA CYS A 35 1.30 1.02 -11.32
C CYS A 35 2.05 1.47 -12.58
N HIS A 36 1.36 1.98 -13.59
CA HIS A 36 1.91 2.32 -14.91
C HIS A 36 2.58 1.16 -15.65
N ASP A 37 2.35 -0.09 -15.22
CA ASP A 37 2.73 -1.25 -16.03
C ASP A 37 1.82 -1.37 -17.24
N GLU A 38 2.36 -1.93 -18.31
CA GLU A 38 1.60 -2.25 -19.51
C GLU A 38 0.51 -3.29 -19.20
N VAL A 39 -0.67 -3.12 -19.80
CA VAL A 39 -1.84 -3.98 -19.59
C VAL A 39 -2.44 -4.37 -20.93
N GLU A 40 -3.17 -5.49 -20.93
CA GLU A 40 -3.83 -6.00 -22.13
C GLU A 40 -5.35 -5.96 -21.98
N ALA A 41 -6.05 -5.63 -23.07
CA ALA A 41 -7.50 -5.77 -23.12
C ALA A 41 -7.88 -7.25 -23.37
N LYS A 42 -8.64 -7.85 -22.46
CA LYS A 42 -9.09 -9.24 -22.52
C LYS A 42 -10.61 -9.35 -22.58
N ALA A 43 -11.08 -10.50 -23.09
CA ALA A 43 -12.49 -10.84 -23.20
C ALA A 43 -13.34 -9.85 -24.02
N ILE A 44 -12.72 -9.09 -24.94
CA ILE A 44 -13.41 -8.07 -25.76
C ILE A 44 -14.52 -8.68 -26.64
N ALA A 45 -14.33 -9.90 -27.13
CA ALA A 45 -15.28 -10.62 -27.98
C ALA A 45 -16.02 -11.74 -27.24
N SER A 46 -15.84 -11.86 -25.92
CA SER A 46 -16.48 -12.92 -25.13
C SER A 46 -17.93 -12.55 -24.82
N VAL A 47 -18.83 -13.52 -24.95
CA VAL A 47 -20.23 -13.39 -24.54
C VAL A 47 -20.44 -13.77 -23.07
N ASP A 48 -19.53 -14.58 -22.51
CA ASP A 48 -19.65 -15.13 -21.15
C ASP A 48 -18.87 -14.33 -20.10
N VAL A 49 -17.84 -13.61 -20.55
CA VAL A 49 -16.91 -12.88 -19.68
C VAL A 49 -16.92 -11.42 -20.06
N ALA A 50 -17.27 -10.55 -19.11
CA ALA A 50 -17.19 -9.12 -19.31
C ALA A 50 -15.75 -8.70 -19.62
N ALA A 51 -15.57 -7.87 -20.64
CA ALA A 51 -14.26 -7.35 -21.03
C ALA A 51 -13.56 -6.61 -19.88
N TYR A 52 -12.24 -6.73 -19.79
CA TYR A 52 -11.42 -6.03 -18.78
C TYR A 52 -9.99 -5.79 -19.28
N PHE A 53 -9.29 -4.83 -18.65
CA PHE A 53 -7.84 -4.73 -18.77
C PHE A 53 -7.14 -5.64 -17.75
N SER A 54 -6.09 -6.34 -18.16
CA SER A 54 -5.35 -7.35 -17.38
C SER A 54 -3.90 -6.92 -17.23
N HIS A 55 -3.38 -7.05 -16.01
CA HIS A 55 -1.94 -6.94 -15.77
C HIS A 55 -1.22 -8.18 -16.30
N PRO A 56 0.08 -8.07 -16.61
CA PRO A 56 0.95 -9.20 -16.89
C PRO A 56 1.05 -10.12 -15.66
N PRO A 57 1.40 -11.41 -15.83
CA PRO A 57 1.67 -12.33 -14.73
C PRO A 57 2.68 -11.74 -13.73
N LYS A 58 2.46 -12.02 -12.44
CA LYS A 58 3.36 -11.60 -11.37
C LYS A 58 4.67 -12.41 -11.50
N LEU A 59 5.79 -11.77 -11.18
CA LEU A 59 7.07 -12.48 -11.12
C LEU A 59 7.02 -13.57 -10.04
N PRO A 60 7.55 -14.79 -10.29
CA PRO A 60 7.42 -15.94 -9.39
C PRO A 60 7.84 -15.69 -7.94
N ASP A 61 8.88 -14.85 -7.72
CA ASP A 61 9.45 -14.59 -6.40
C ASP A 61 9.09 -13.20 -5.83
N ALA A 62 8.25 -12.43 -6.52
CA ALA A 62 7.84 -11.12 -6.00
C ALA A 62 6.90 -11.28 -4.80
N SER A 63 6.96 -10.38 -3.82
CA SER A 63 5.96 -10.35 -2.75
C SER A 63 4.59 -9.98 -3.31
N ASP A 64 3.52 -10.55 -2.75
CA ASP A 64 2.14 -10.15 -3.04
C ASP A 64 1.90 -8.65 -2.80
N LEU A 65 2.62 -8.09 -1.82
CA LEU A 65 2.55 -6.67 -1.46
C LEU A 65 3.31 -5.75 -2.44
N ASP A 66 4.07 -6.32 -3.36
CA ASP A 66 4.78 -5.58 -4.40
C ASP A 66 4.00 -5.57 -5.73
N ASP A 67 2.86 -6.26 -5.78
CA ASP A 67 1.96 -6.28 -6.94
C ASP A 67 1.07 -5.03 -6.99
N CYS A 68 0.42 -4.80 -8.13
CA CYS A 68 -0.56 -3.74 -8.28
C CYS A 68 -1.87 -4.08 -7.56
N SER A 69 -2.41 -3.16 -6.75
CA SER A 69 -3.73 -3.30 -6.10
C SER A 69 -4.86 -3.59 -7.09
N ARG A 70 -4.76 -3.09 -8.33
CA ARG A 70 -5.76 -3.31 -9.41
C ARG A 70 -5.58 -4.63 -10.15
N ALA A 71 -4.49 -5.37 -9.93
CA ALA A 71 -4.34 -6.71 -10.47
C ALA A 71 -5.30 -7.71 -9.81
N ALA A 72 -5.83 -7.38 -8.61
CA ALA A 72 -6.81 -8.19 -7.87
C ALA A 72 -6.36 -9.64 -7.62
N ARG A 73 -5.05 -9.90 -7.58
CA ARG A 73 -4.45 -11.21 -7.31
C ARG A 73 -4.24 -11.48 -5.82
N SER A 74 -4.03 -10.42 -5.03
CA SER A 74 -3.86 -10.51 -3.59
C SER A 74 -5.02 -9.88 -2.84
N HIS A 75 -5.64 -10.65 -1.95
CA HIS A 75 -6.66 -10.14 -1.03
C HIS A 75 -6.12 -9.05 -0.10
N ARG A 76 -4.80 -9.00 0.13
CA ARG A 76 -4.15 -8.03 1.03
C ARG A 76 -4.14 -6.61 0.45
N LEU A 77 -3.95 -6.50 -0.87
CA LEU A 77 -3.90 -5.22 -1.56
C LEU A 77 -5.26 -4.67 -1.97
N ARG A 78 -6.33 -5.46 -1.83
CA ARG A 78 -7.71 -5.07 -2.17
C ARG A 78 -8.10 -3.71 -1.59
N TRP A 79 -7.69 -3.41 -0.36
CA TRP A 79 -8.08 -2.19 0.35
C TRP A 79 -7.42 -0.92 -0.20
N PHE A 80 -6.30 -1.05 -0.93
CA PHE A 80 -5.48 0.09 -1.38
C PHE A 80 -5.91 0.65 -2.73
N GLY A 81 -6.64 -0.14 -3.54
CA GLY A 81 -7.08 0.27 -4.87
C GLY A 81 -8.30 1.19 -4.88
N ASP A 82 -9.20 1.11 -3.90
CA ASP A 82 -10.53 1.77 -3.98
C ASP A 82 -10.66 3.06 -3.15
N GLU A 83 -9.52 3.68 -2.82
CA GLU A 83 -9.47 4.92 -2.05
C GLU A 83 -9.58 6.17 -2.91
N ASP A 84 -10.30 7.16 -2.39
CA ASP A 84 -10.38 8.49 -3.00
C ASP A 84 -9.01 9.17 -2.88
N ARG A 85 -8.59 9.92 -3.92
CA ARG A 85 -7.28 10.58 -3.95
C ARG A 85 -7.36 12.11 -4.00
N ASP A 86 -6.42 12.75 -3.30
CA ASP A 86 -6.16 14.19 -3.27
C ASP A 86 -4.64 14.42 -3.28
N ASP A 87 -4.08 14.57 -4.49
CA ASP A 87 -2.63 14.74 -4.71
C ASP A 87 -2.08 16.02 -4.05
N ALA A 88 -2.91 17.05 -3.90
CA ALA A 88 -2.48 18.32 -3.31
C ALA A 88 -2.27 18.17 -1.79
N SER A 89 -3.21 17.50 -1.12
CA SER A 89 -3.03 17.14 0.29
C SER A 89 -1.95 16.08 0.48
N GLY A 90 -1.84 15.12 -0.44
CA GLY A 90 -0.88 14.03 -0.31
C GLY A 90 0.58 14.48 -0.31
N ARG A 91 0.94 15.51 -1.08
CA ARG A 91 2.28 16.11 -1.01
C ARG A 91 2.58 16.68 0.37
N ARG A 92 1.61 17.33 1.02
CA ARG A 92 1.76 17.89 2.38
C ARG A 92 1.90 16.78 3.42
N VAL A 93 1.00 15.80 3.38
CA VAL A 93 1.03 14.64 4.29
C VAL A 93 2.36 13.90 4.21
N ARG A 94 2.87 13.67 3.00
CA ARG A 94 4.16 13.03 2.83
C ARG A 94 5.30 13.87 3.40
N GLN A 95 5.30 15.18 3.17
CA GLN A 95 6.34 16.06 3.71
C GLN A 95 6.34 16.03 5.25
N GLU A 96 5.16 16.21 5.86
CA GLU A 96 4.98 16.20 7.32
C GLU A 96 5.34 14.84 7.94
N PHE A 97 5.06 13.73 7.25
CA PHE A 97 5.48 12.41 7.71
C PHE A 97 7.01 12.29 7.86
N PHE A 98 7.77 12.91 6.97
CA PHE A 98 9.23 12.89 7.00
C PHE A 98 9.83 13.97 7.89
N ASP A 99 9.03 14.73 8.64
CA ASP A 99 9.57 15.51 9.74
C ASP A 99 10.14 14.55 10.80
N GLU A 100 11.30 14.91 11.36
CA GLU A 100 12.09 14.00 12.21
C GLU A 100 11.29 13.45 13.40
N GLY A 101 10.46 14.28 14.03
CA GLY A 101 9.58 13.86 15.12
C GLY A 101 8.51 12.86 14.65
N THR A 102 7.85 13.17 13.54
CA THR A 102 6.74 12.36 12.99
C THR A 102 7.22 10.98 12.55
N VAL A 103 8.31 10.90 11.79
CA VAL A 103 8.83 9.60 11.31
C VAL A 103 9.34 8.74 12.47
N LYS A 104 9.92 9.36 13.50
CA LYS A 104 10.34 8.65 14.72
C LYS A 104 9.14 8.11 15.48
N SER A 105 8.11 8.92 15.67
CA SER A 105 6.87 8.49 16.33
C SER A 105 6.22 7.34 15.55
N ALA A 106 6.19 7.43 14.22
CA ALA A 106 5.68 6.37 13.37
C ALA A 106 6.48 5.07 13.52
N TYR A 107 7.81 5.14 13.46
CA TYR A 107 8.68 3.98 13.67
C TYR A 107 8.49 3.36 15.05
N ALA A 108 8.43 4.19 16.10
CA ALA A 108 8.23 3.73 17.47
C ALA A 108 6.87 3.03 17.65
N LEU A 109 5.79 3.60 17.10
CA LEU A 109 4.47 2.97 17.11
C LEU A 109 4.44 1.63 16.37
N CYS A 110 5.02 1.57 15.17
CA CYS A 110 5.12 0.31 14.43
C CYS A 110 5.93 -0.72 15.23
N LEU A 111 7.02 -0.32 15.89
CA LEU A 111 7.86 -1.21 16.69
C LEU A 111 7.12 -1.75 17.92
N ILE A 112 6.31 -0.92 18.59
CA ILE A 112 5.47 -1.36 19.72
C ILE A 112 4.54 -2.50 19.28
N TYR A 113 3.94 -2.40 18.09
CA TYR A 113 3.00 -3.41 17.62
C TYR A 113 3.67 -4.63 16.98
N ALA A 114 4.78 -4.45 16.26
CA ALA A 114 5.53 -5.54 15.64
C ALA A 114 6.35 -6.35 16.67
N GLY A 115 6.77 -5.71 17.76
CA GLY A 115 7.69 -6.26 18.75
C GLY A 115 9.15 -6.01 18.42
N ARG A 116 10.00 -6.00 19.46
CA ARG A 116 11.45 -5.83 19.30
C ARG A 116 12.03 -7.00 18.49
N GLY A 117 12.94 -6.71 17.58
CA GLY A 117 13.54 -7.71 16.66
C GLY A 117 12.76 -7.94 15.37
N ASN A 118 11.47 -7.61 15.34
CA ASN A 118 10.60 -7.86 14.18
C ASN A 118 10.45 -6.69 13.20
N LEU A 119 10.94 -5.51 13.58
CA LEU A 119 10.94 -4.31 12.76
C LEU A 119 12.34 -3.69 12.72
N PRO A 120 13.32 -4.34 12.04
CA PRO A 120 14.57 -3.66 11.71
C PRO A 120 14.30 -2.46 10.81
N LEU A 121 15.20 -1.48 10.81
CA LEU A 121 15.05 -0.26 10.02
C LEU A 121 14.85 -0.54 8.52
N SER A 122 15.51 -1.57 7.98
CA SER A 122 15.33 -2.01 6.59
C SER A 122 13.90 -2.41 6.27
N LYS A 123 13.20 -3.08 7.20
CA LYS A 123 11.79 -3.46 7.03
C LYS A 123 10.87 -2.24 7.11
N PHE A 124 11.16 -1.31 8.02
CA PHE A 124 10.42 -0.06 8.06
C PHE A 124 10.60 0.75 6.76
N GLN A 125 11.80 0.74 6.19
CA GLN A 125 12.06 1.34 4.90
C GLN A 125 11.27 0.64 3.77
N GLU A 126 11.23 -0.70 3.75
CA GLU A 126 10.42 -1.47 2.80
C GLU A 126 8.92 -1.10 2.86
N MET A 127 8.38 -0.89 4.06
CA MET A 127 7.00 -0.43 4.27
C MET A 127 6.78 0.96 3.67
N ILE A 128 7.75 1.88 3.83
CA ILE A 128 7.72 3.23 3.23
C ILE A 128 7.82 3.15 1.70
N ASP A 129 8.69 2.29 1.16
CA ASP A 129 8.85 2.11 -0.28
C ASP A 129 7.55 1.55 -0.90
N ARG A 130 6.87 0.63 -0.20
CA ARG A 130 5.52 0.17 -0.56
C ARG A 130 4.49 1.28 -0.51
N ALA A 131 4.50 2.08 0.55
CA ALA A 131 3.62 3.23 0.71
C ALA A 131 3.80 4.25 -0.42
N ASP A 132 5.05 4.50 -0.84
CA ASP A 132 5.38 5.33 -1.99
C ASP A 132 4.85 4.76 -3.31
N ARG A 133 4.95 3.43 -3.52
CA ARG A 133 4.45 2.79 -4.76
C ARG A 133 2.94 2.76 -4.85
N LEU A 134 2.25 2.54 -3.73
CA LEU A 134 0.78 2.58 -3.66
C LEU A 134 0.26 4.02 -3.64
N ASP A 135 1.16 4.98 -3.41
CA ASP A 135 0.87 6.41 -3.24
C ASP A 135 -0.21 6.63 -2.19
N ILE A 136 -0.03 5.97 -1.03
CA ILE A 136 -0.97 6.09 0.09
C ILE A 136 -1.09 7.54 0.59
N TRP A 137 -0.03 8.33 0.36
CA TRP A 137 0.04 9.73 0.75
C TRP A 137 -1.12 10.53 0.18
N SER A 138 -1.51 10.24 -1.06
CA SER A 138 -2.59 10.93 -1.75
C SER A 138 -3.98 10.48 -1.31
N TYR A 139 -4.14 9.58 -0.33
CA TYR A 139 -5.48 9.22 0.14
C TYR A 139 -6.21 10.39 0.78
N ALA A 140 -7.42 10.66 0.30
CA ALA A 140 -8.17 11.85 0.66
C ALA A 140 -8.57 11.85 2.15
N GLY A 141 -8.22 12.94 2.83
CA GLY A 141 -8.47 13.14 4.26
C GLY A 141 -7.52 12.36 5.18
N MET A 142 -6.50 11.69 4.66
CA MET A 142 -5.49 11.02 5.48
C MET A 142 -4.60 12.04 6.18
N GLU A 143 -4.21 11.75 7.41
CA GLU A 143 -3.34 12.59 8.24
C GLU A 143 -2.17 11.77 8.78
N VAL A 144 -1.06 12.43 9.17
CA VAL A 144 0.18 11.72 9.52
C VAL A 144 0.06 10.74 10.69
N TRP A 145 -0.81 11.02 11.65
CA TRP A 145 -0.98 10.19 12.86
C TRP A 145 -1.50 8.78 12.57
N CYS A 146 -2.21 8.58 11.45
CA CYS A 146 -2.79 7.28 11.11
C CYS A 146 -1.89 6.43 10.19
N ILE A 147 -0.86 7.03 9.60
CA ILE A 147 0.09 6.37 8.69
C ILE A 147 0.74 5.11 9.30
N PRO A 148 1.15 5.07 10.59
CA PRO A 148 1.76 3.88 11.17
C PRO A 148 0.86 2.63 11.06
N GLN A 149 -0.45 2.81 11.19
CA GLN A 149 -1.42 1.73 11.02
C GLN A 149 -1.46 1.21 9.60
N VAL A 150 -1.46 2.13 8.61
CA VAL A 150 -1.43 1.77 7.19
C VAL A 150 -0.13 1.05 6.85
N LEU A 151 1.01 1.53 7.37
CA LEU A 151 2.32 0.92 7.15
C LEU A 151 2.37 -0.52 7.68
N LEU A 152 1.78 -0.82 8.84
CA LEU A 152 1.72 -2.19 9.38
C LEU A 152 1.04 -3.19 8.44
N LEU A 153 0.10 -2.74 7.59
CA LEU A 153 -0.57 -3.59 6.59
C LEU A 153 0.34 -3.93 5.39
N LEU A 154 1.46 -3.22 5.23
CA LEU A 154 2.38 -3.29 4.08
C LEU A 154 3.64 -4.13 4.36
N ALA A 155 3.63 -4.99 5.37
CA ALA A 155 4.73 -5.91 5.62
C ALA A 155 4.27 -7.24 6.23
N ASP A 156 5.18 -8.21 6.10
CA ASP A 156 5.14 -9.46 6.84
C ASP A 156 6.12 -9.41 8.01
N PHE A 157 5.73 -10.05 9.10
CA PHE A 157 6.44 -10.08 10.37
C PHE A 157 6.73 -11.55 10.70
N GLY A 158 7.95 -11.81 11.19
CA GLY A 158 8.32 -13.12 11.70
C GLY A 158 7.85 -13.26 13.15
N VAL A 159 7.54 -14.46 13.59
CA VAL A 159 7.43 -14.76 15.01
C VAL A 159 8.64 -15.64 15.37
N ASP A 160 8.93 -15.77 16.66
CA ASP A 160 9.85 -16.75 17.24
C ASP A 160 9.51 -18.23 16.91
N THR A 161 8.67 -18.47 15.90
CA THR A 161 8.30 -19.74 15.28
C THR A 161 8.18 -19.50 13.77
N GLU A 162 8.49 -20.50 12.95
CA GLU A 162 8.72 -20.44 11.50
C GLU A 162 7.55 -19.91 10.62
N LEU A 163 6.45 -19.40 11.22
CA LEU A 163 5.25 -18.98 10.52
C LEU A 163 5.16 -17.45 10.38
N PRO A 164 5.18 -16.92 9.14
CA PRO A 164 5.03 -15.48 8.90
C PRO A 164 3.61 -15.02 9.21
N CYS A 165 3.48 -13.80 9.75
CA CYS A 165 2.21 -13.18 10.08
C CYS A 165 2.16 -11.74 9.59
N HIS A 166 0.94 -11.23 9.42
CA HIS A 166 0.72 -9.89 8.88
C HIS A 166 -0.44 -9.20 9.57
N PHE A 167 -0.51 -7.88 9.41
CA PHE A 167 -1.63 -7.11 9.89
C PHE A 167 -2.70 -6.99 8.80
N ALA A 168 -3.97 -7.11 9.19
CA ALA A 168 -5.12 -6.99 8.31
C ALA A 168 -6.21 -6.14 8.96
N LEU A 169 -6.94 -5.41 8.12
CA LEU A 169 -8.16 -4.73 8.50
C LEU A 169 -9.29 -5.74 8.71
N VAL A 170 -10.02 -5.57 9.81
CA VAL A 170 -11.15 -6.45 10.16
C VAL A 170 -12.42 -5.60 10.31
N ARG A 171 -13.54 -6.12 9.79
CA ARG A 171 -14.88 -5.49 9.84
C ARG A 171 -14.98 -4.12 9.14
N THR A 172 -14.19 -3.87 8.09
CA THR A 172 -14.35 -2.70 7.22
C THR A 172 -14.24 -3.10 5.74
N SER A 173 -14.85 -2.29 4.87
CA SER A 173 -14.75 -2.41 3.42
C SER A 173 -13.78 -1.42 2.77
N LYS A 174 -13.26 -0.44 3.53
CA LYS A 174 -12.35 0.61 3.06
C LYS A 174 -11.23 0.89 4.04
N LEU A 175 -10.06 1.22 3.53
CA LEU A 175 -8.89 1.63 4.30
C LEU A 175 -9.14 2.98 4.97
N SER A 176 -9.88 3.89 4.33
CA SER A 176 -10.23 5.20 4.90
C SER A 176 -10.94 5.16 6.22
N ALA A 177 -11.54 4.02 6.58
CA ALA A 177 -12.17 3.86 7.88
C ALA A 177 -11.18 4.15 9.03
N ILE A 178 -9.87 3.89 8.84
CA ILE A 178 -8.81 4.21 9.82
C ILE A 178 -8.85 5.68 10.25
N TRP A 179 -9.07 6.61 9.32
CA TRP A 179 -9.00 8.06 9.59
C TRP A 179 -10.33 8.81 9.45
N ARG A 180 -11.35 8.20 8.82
CA ARG A 180 -12.67 8.83 8.60
C ARG A 180 -13.74 8.38 9.61
N GLN A 181 -13.63 7.19 10.22
CA GLN A 181 -14.67 6.70 11.13
C GLN A 181 -14.34 7.02 12.59
N SER A 182 -15.33 7.50 13.33
CA SER A 182 -15.29 7.73 14.78
C SER A 182 -15.45 6.44 15.62
N GLY A 183 -15.48 5.27 14.98
CA GLY A 183 -15.53 3.95 15.63
C GLY A 183 -14.19 3.22 15.56
N PRO A 184 -13.96 2.19 16.41
CA PRO A 184 -12.67 1.51 16.47
C PRO A 184 -12.47 0.60 15.25
N VAL A 185 -11.80 1.11 14.23
CA VAL A 185 -11.24 0.24 13.18
C VAL A 185 -10.17 -0.63 13.80
N SER A 186 -10.39 -1.94 13.77
CA SER A 186 -9.51 -2.91 14.39
C SER A 186 -8.59 -3.50 13.34
N ILE A 187 -7.28 -3.30 13.54
CA ILE A 187 -6.25 -4.03 12.82
C ILE A 187 -5.91 -5.26 13.64
N LYS A 188 -5.90 -6.43 13.01
CA LYS A 188 -5.55 -7.69 13.65
C LYS A 188 -4.34 -8.33 12.98
N LYS A 189 -3.56 -9.02 13.79
CA LYS A 189 -2.48 -9.90 13.38
C LYS A 189 -3.07 -11.22 12.93
N LEU A 190 -2.76 -11.66 11.73
CA LEU A 190 -3.20 -12.92 11.16
C LEU A 190 -1.98 -13.76 10.77
N PHE A 191 -2.02 -15.08 11.00
CA PHE A 191 -1.05 -15.98 10.42
C PHE A 191 -1.23 -16.05 8.90
N SER A 192 -0.15 -16.02 8.14
CA SER A 192 -0.22 -15.90 6.68
C SER A 192 -0.65 -17.19 5.97
N ASP A 193 -0.49 -18.33 6.63
CA ASP A 193 -0.87 -19.65 6.13
C ASP A 193 -2.36 -19.96 6.32
N THR A 194 -2.92 -19.61 7.47
CA THR A 194 -4.27 -19.98 7.90
C THR A 194 -5.25 -18.82 7.91
N GLY A 195 -4.76 -17.57 7.93
CA GLY A 195 -5.59 -16.38 8.13
C GLY A 195 -6.20 -16.26 9.53
N ASN A 196 -5.86 -17.17 10.45
CA ASN A 196 -6.35 -17.15 11.82
C ASN A 196 -5.69 -16.03 12.62
N GLU A 197 -6.44 -15.48 13.59
CA GLU A 197 -5.94 -14.41 14.46
C GLU A 197 -4.76 -14.89 15.32
N ALA A 198 -3.61 -14.25 15.12
CA ALA A 198 -2.47 -14.37 16.03
C ALA A 198 -2.77 -13.50 17.26
N ARG A 199 -2.96 -14.15 18.42
CA ARG A 199 -3.24 -13.46 19.68
C ARG A 199 -2.07 -12.55 20.10
N THR A 200 -0.84 -12.96 19.79
CA THR A 200 0.38 -12.19 20.01
C THR A 200 1.38 -12.39 18.87
N ILE A 201 2.23 -11.38 18.62
CA ILE A 201 3.44 -11.46 17.78
C ILE A 201 4.59 -10.91 18.63
N ALA A 202 5.69 -11.65 18.79
CA ALA A 202 6.81 -11.29 19.68
C ALA A 202 6.35 -10.83 21.08
N GLY A 203 5.37 -11.55 21.64
CA GLY A 203 4.75 -11.23 22.93
C GLY A 203 3.82 -10.00 22.92
N GLN A 204 3.64 -9.31 21.80
CA GLN A 204 2.81 -8.10 21.70
C GLN A 204 1.38 -8.42 21.27
N PRO A 205 0.34 -7.83 21.91
CA PRO A 205 -1.06 -8.05 21.54
C PRO A 205 -1.41 -7.43 20.18
N ASN A 206 -2.66 -7.65 19.74
CA ASN A 206 -3.21 -6.95 18.58
C ASN A 206 -3.23 -5.42 18.80
N PRO A 207 -2.98 -4.62 17.74
CA PRO A 207 -3.03 -3.17 17.86
C PRO A 207 -4.40 -2.69 18.32
N ARG A 208 -4.40 -1.77 19.27
CA ARG A 208 -5.57 -0.92 19.50
C ARG A 208 -5.64 0.15 18.40
N PRO A 209 -6.81 0.72 18.12
CA PRO A 209 -6.91 1.91 17.28
C PRO A 209 -5.94 2.99 17.79
N ILE A 210 -5.07 3.49 16.91
CA ILE A 210 -4.15 4.58 17.23
C ILE A 210 -4.95 5.87 17.20
N SER A 211 -4.87 6.66 18.27
CA SER A 211 -5.40 8.01 18.32
C SER A 211 -4.33 9.05 17.98
N ARG A 212 -4.74 10.29 17.72
CA ARG A 212 -3.81 11.42 17.58
C ARG A 212 -2.89 11.57 18.80
N SER A 213 -3.41 11.38 20.01
CA SER A 213 -2.62 11.46 21.25
C SER A 213 -1.57 10.36 21.34
N ASP A 214 -1.89 9.13 20.93
CA ASP A 214 -0.91 8.02 20.96
C ASP A 214 0.31 8.30 20.09
N ALA A 215 0.13 9.00 18.96
CA ALA A 215 1.22 9.42 18.08
C ALA A 215 2.07 10.56 18.67
N ALA A 216 1.49 11.42 19.50
CA ALA A 216 2.19 12.52 20.15
C ALA A 216 2.97 12.07 21.39
N ASP A 217 2.45 11.10 22.13
CA ASP A 217 2.98 10.69 23.46
C ASP A 217 4.05 9.59 23.38
N VAL A 218 4.30 9.01 22.20
CA VAL A 218 5.25 7.91 22.05
C VAL A 218 6.69 8.37 22.27
N SER A 219 7.42 7.66 23.14
CA SER A 219 8.82 7.98 23.44
C SER A 219 9.74 7.64 22.25
N THR A 220 10.46 8.64 21.77
CA THR A 220 11.38 8.56 20.62
C THR A 220 12.82 8.94 20.95
N SER A 221 13.13 9.26 22.20
CA SER A 221 14.46 9.75 22.63
C SER A 221 15.59 8.74 22.42
N TRP A 222 15.27 7.45 22.37
CA TRP A 222 16.19 6.36 22.10
C TRP A 222 16.50 6.18 20.60
N ILE A 223 15.78 6.89 19.72
CA ILE A 223 16.00 6.84 18.27
C ILE A 223 17.00 7.94 17.88
N PRO A 224 18.14 7.61 17.24
CA PRO A 224 19.14 8.59 16.82
C PRO A 224 18.56 9.68 15.93
N ALA A 225 19.17 10.87 15.96
CA ALA A 225 18.87 11.93 15.01
C ALA A 225 19.31 11.54 13.57
N GLY A 226 18.63 12.10 12.58
CA GLY A 226 18.91 11.85 11.16
C GLY A 226 18.18 10.65 10.58
N LEU A 227 17.19 10.09 11.29
CA LEU A 227 16.37 8.98 10.77
C LEU A 227 15.64 9.41 9.49
N ALA A 228 15.03 10.59 9.49
CA ALA A 228 14.33 11.12 8.33
C ALA A 228 15.28 11.28 7.13
N ALA A 229 16.46 11.87 7.36
CA ALA A 229 17.45 12.09 6.32
C ALA A 229 17.91 10.77 5.69
N GLY A 230 18.15 9.74 6.50
CA GLY A 230 18.50 8.40 6.03
C GLY A 230 17.40 7.78 5.16
N LEU A 231 16.14 7.85 5.61
CA LEU A 231 15.01 7.27 4.88
C LEU A 231 14.70 8.03 3.57
N VAL A 232 14.73 9.37 3.58
CA VAL A 232 14.50 10.20 2.38
C VAL A 232 15.59 9.98 1.34
N ALA A 233 16.86 9.89 1.74
CA ALA A 233 17.97 9.64 0.83
C ALA A 233 17.90 8.25 0.15
N CYS A 234 17.24 7.29 0.80
CA CYS A 234 17.02 5.95 0.25
C CYS A 234 15.83 5.93 -0.73
N SER A 235 14.69 6.52 -0.34
CA SER A 235 13.47 6.60 -1.15
C SER A 235 13.69 7.36 -2.48
N ARG A 236 14.46 8.46 -2.47
CA ARG A 236 14.77 9.23 -3.71
C ARG A 236 15.52 8.40 -4.76
N ARG A 237 16.50 7.59 -4.34
CA ARG A 237 17.27 6.73 -5.27
C ARG A 237 16.40 5.71 -5.99
N GLN A 238 15.33 5.22 -5.35
CA GLN A 238 14.41 4.26 -5.97
C GLN A 238 13.45 4.92 -6.97
N ARG A 239 12.97 6.15 -6.72
CA ARG A 239 12.13 6.88 -7.69
C ARG A 239 12.89 7.25 -8.95
N ASP A 240 14.15 7.65 -8.82
CA ASP A 240 15.01 7.99 -9.96
C ASP A 240 15.37 6.78 -10.84
N TRP A 241 15.35 5.56 -10.28
CA TRP A 241 15.51 4.34 -11.08
C TRP A 241 14.28 4.06 -11.96
N ARG A 242 13.07 4.38 -11.48
CA ARG A 242 11.82 4.17 -12.22
C ARG A 242 11.59 5.21 -13.32
N SER A 243 12.01 6.46 -13.12
CA SER A 243 11.96 7.48 -14.17
C SER A 243 12.89 7.19 -15.35
N ARG A 244 13.93 6.37 -15.15
CA ARG A 244 14.87 5.91 -16.19
C ARG A 244 14.36 4.72 -17.01
N LYS A 245 13.23 4.11 -16.63
CA LYS A 245 12.52 3.10 -17.45
C LYS A 245 11.45 3.72 -18.36
N ARG A 246 11.34 5.05 -18.38
CA ARG A 246 10.49 5.83 -19.30
C ARG A 246 11.19 6.02 -20.64
#